data_AF-A0A917CT05-F1
#
_entry.id   AF-A0A917CT05-F1
#
_cell.length_a   1.000
_cell.length_b   1.000
_cell.length_c   1.000
_cell.angle_alpha   90.00
_cell.angle_beta   90.00
_cell.angle_gamma   90.00
#
_symmetry.space_group_name_H-M   'P 1'
#
loop_
_entity.id
_entity.type
_entity.pdbx_description
1 polymer ?
#
loop_
_entity_poly.entity_id
_entity_poly.type
_entity_poly.pdbx_seq_one_letter_code
_entity_poly.pdbx_strand_id
1 'polypeptide(L)'
;MSKVGRNDLCPCGSGKKYKKCCLGKETSAVESILRLVTTEEAAAHESVTAEPAMTQAAPVPAPRPEGKLTLAKVRKMVTRDLKWEHPAHEQLALELIESMRYDYDKELIVEGLVLWNGYSRQMKPAVKKTGSFCAAIEYLLSEQYGFLITQVDLSKKYDVTTATISRKVKEIFNYVEEYGMGGDDVEMDDLGNSGSPKEKEQLLLYKAMEATSSKRRVQLAQAALEIYPDSPDAYLILAEESENEQDARELLKAGMAAGERELGELFFAQNKGYFWGLHESRPYIRVCKSYAESCWFGGNAEEAAQTLEYILELNPDDNTGARYLLAASYLYSNKLAEAQKLMGNKDDMAAAYAYDRIVLEYKKNGITSQLKMLYRVARNVNKHVPDYLLGLKRLPHNLPDYVGMGDANEAIEYVIIHSRLWASVPDLLKWMLKQ
;
A
#
# COMPACT_ATOMS: atom_id res chain seq x y z
N MET A 1 -7.46 -26.84 -17.90
CA MET A 1 -7.86 -25.89 -16.84
C MET A 1 -9.30 -25.46 -17.07
N SER A 2 -10.15 -25.51 -16.05
CA SER A 2 -11.59 -25.24 -16.08
C SER A 2 -11.93 -23.76 -16.35
N LYS A 3 -12.91 -23.49 -17.23
CA LYS A 3 -13.38 -22.13 -17.55
C LYS A 3 -14.16 -21.52 -16.37
N VAL A 4 -13.83 -20.28 -15.99
CA VAL A 4 -14.51 -19.53 -14.91
C VAL A 4 -15.91 -19.11 -15.36
N GLY A 5 -16.92 -19.37 -14.52
CA GLY A 5 -18.32 -19.08 -14.78
C GLY A 5 -18.67 -17.59 -14.61
N ARG A 6 -19.60 -17.10 -15.43
CA ARG A 6 -20.04 -15.69 -15.49
C ARG A 6 -20.47 -15.07 -14.13
N ASN A 7 -20.92 -15.91 -13.19
CA ASN A 7 -21.39 -15.47 -11.86
C ASN A 7 -20.39 -15.76 -10.73
N ASP A 8 -19.24 -16.37 -11.03
CA ASP A 8 -18.21 -16.69 -10.05
C ASP A 8 -17.47 -15.44 -9.60
N LEU A 9 -16.75 -15.52 -8.48
CA LEU A 9 -15.86 -14.43 -8.05
C LEU A 9 -14.78 -14.21 -9.11
N CYS A 10 -14.54 -12.94 -9.44
CA CYS A 10 -13.62 -12.63 -10.49
C CYS A 10 -12.18 -12.99 -10.07
N PRO A 11 -11.42 -13.71 -10.90
CA PRO A 11 -10.02 -14.05 -10.62
C PRO A 11 -9.10 -12.82 -10.46
N CYS A 12 -9.59 -11.64 -10.84
CA CYS A 12 -8.96 -10.33 -10.65
C CYS A 12 -8.80 -9.92 -9.17
N GLY A 13 -9.35 -10.69 -8.22
CA GLY A 13 -9.26 -10.39 -6.78
C GLY A 13 -10.20 -9.28 -6.31
N SER A 14 -10.93 -8.59 -7.20
CA SER A 14 -11.81 -7.45 -6.85
C SER A 14 -13.00 -7.74 -5.92
N GLY A 15 -13.21 -9.00 -5.52
CA GLY A 15 -14.40 -9.42 -4.77
C GLY A 15 -15.73 -9.33 -5.54
N LYS A 16 -15.75 -8.81 -6.78
CA LYS A 16 -16.95 -8.67 -7.62
C LYS A 16 -17.17 -9.94 -8.46
N LYS A 17 -18.44 -10.24 -8.81
CA LYS A 17 -18.78 -11.32 -9.76
C LYS A 17 -18.11 -11.08 -11.11
N TYR A 18 -17.63 -12.11 -11.80
CA TYR A 18 -16.86 -12.01 -13.04
C TYR A 18 -17.52 -11.11 -14.08
N LYS A 19 -18.84 -11.22 -14.27
CA LYS A 19 -19.65 -10.34 -15.14
C LYS A 19 -19.69 -8.86 -14.80
N LYS A 20 -19.25 -8.48 -13.60
CA LYS A 20 -19.22 -7.10 -13.08
C LYS A 20 -17.78 -6.60 -12.77
N CYS A 21 -16.74 -7.43 -12.91
CA CYS A 21 -15.31 -7.02 -12.87
C CYS A 21 -14.73 -7.04 -14.29
N CYS A 22 -14.22 -8.18 -14.74
CA CYS A 22 -13.40 -8.27 -15.95
C CYS A 22 -14.15 -8.61 -17.24
N LEU A 23 -15.35 -9.19 -17.18
CA LEU A 23 -16.07 -9.66 -18.38
C LEU A 23 -16.41 -8.53 -19.39
N GLY A 24 -16.45 -7.27 -18.95
CA GLY A 24 -16.73 -6.11 -19.80
C GLY A 24 -15.60 -5.08 -19.85
N LYS A 25 -14.45 -5.37 -19.24
CA LYS A 25 -13.26 -4.50 -19.18
C LYS A 25 -12.09 -5.03 -20.01
N GLU A 26 -12.32 -6.04 -20.84
CA GLU A 26 -11.43 -6.36 -21.96
C GLU A 26 -11.50 -5.21 -22.96
N THR A 27 -10.70 -4.15 -22.76
CA THR A 27 -10.10 -3.29 -23.78
C THR A 27 -9.44 -2.08 -23.11
N SER A 28 -8.26 -1.69 -23.63
CA SER A 28 -7.62 -0.37 -23.46
C SER A 28 -6.52 -0.23 -22.39
N ALA A 29 -5.37 -0.89 -22.63
CA ALA A 29 -4.00 -0.37 -22.43
C ALA A 29 -2.99 -1.53 -22.56
N VAL A 30 -3.21 -2.60 -21.79
CA VAL A 30 -2.41 -3.84 -21.83
C VAL A 30 -2.70 -4.66 -23.08
N GLU A 31 -3.96 -4.67 -23.52
CA GLU A 31 -4.38 -5.34 -24.76
C GLU A 31 -3.86 -4.63 -26.02
N SER A 32 -3.59 -3.31 -25.94
CA SER A 32 -3.00 -2.54 -27.06
C SER A 32 -1.52 -2.86 -27.26
N ILE A 33 -0.79 -3.13 -26.17
CA ILE A 33 0.61 -3.58 -26.22
C ILE A 33 0.68 -5.04 -26.70
N LEU A 34 -0.24 -5.91 -26.23
CA LEU A 34 -0.31 -7.32 -26.67
C LEU A 34 -0.75 -7.49 -28.14
N ARG A 35 -1.76 -6.74 -28.61
CA ARG A 35 -2.30 -6.87 -29.99
C ARG A 35 -1.33 -6.42 -31.08
N LEU A 36 -0.35 -5.57 -30.77
CA LEU A 36 0.69 -5.14 -31.73
C LEU A 36 1.75 -6.22 -32.01
N VAL A 37 1.79 -7.28 -31.19
CA VAL A 37 2.84 -8.32 -31.21
C VAL A 37 2.29 -9.68 -31.66
N THR A 38 0.97 -9.89 -31.65
CA THR A 38 0.36 -11.17 -32.03
C THR A 38 -0.48 -11.08 -33.31
N THR A 39 0.19 -10.90 -34.45
CA THR A 39 -0.27 -11.51 -35.71
C THR A 39 0.92 -12.20 -36.34
N GLU A 40 0.82 -13.53 -36.38
CA GLU A 40 1.61 -14.47 -37.18
C GLU A 40 3.08 -14.63 -36.78
N GLU A 41 3.37 -15.52 -35.82
CA GLU A 41 3.90 -16.87 -36.11
C GLU A 41 4.39 -17.60 -34.85
N ALA A 42 4.28 -18.93 -34.92
CA ALA A 42 4.93 -19.95 -34.10
C ALA A 42 4.40 -20.19 -32.67
N ALA A 43 3.30 -20.94 -32.62
CA ALA A 43 3.22 -22.07 -31.72
C ALA A 43 4.38 -23.05 -32.01
N ALA A 44 5.22 -23.34 -31.01
CA ALA A 44 5.94 -24.61 -30.84
C ALA A 44 6.90 -24.55 -29.64
N HIS A 45 6.49 -25.14 -28.51
CA HIS A 45 7.16 -26.26 -27.82
C HIS A 45 6.86 -26.30 -26.32
N GLU A 46 6.33 -27.45 -25.90
CA GLU A 46 5.99 -27.84 -24.54
C GLU A 46 7.19 -28.35 -23.71
N SER A 47 7.03 -28.16 -22.40
CA SER A 47 7.45 -29.01 -21.27
C SER A 47 8.93 -29.14 -20.93
N VAL A 48 9.29 -28.89 -19.65
CA VAL A 48 9.72 -29.92 -18.68
C VAL A 48 9.41 -29.43 -17.25
N THR A 49 8.92 -30.35 -16.43
CA THR A 49 8.56 -30.27 -15.00
C THR A 49 9.75 -30.29 -14.05
N ALA A 50 9.68 -29.58 -12.92
CA ALA A 50 10.33 -29.96 -11.66
C ALA A 50 9.65 -29.27 -10.45
N GLU A 51 9.34 -30.07 -9.43
CA GLU A 51 8.78 -29.68 -8.12
C GLU A 51 9.80 -28.90 -7.24
N PRO A 52 9.34 -28.09 -6.27
CA PRO A 52 10.21 -27.28 -5.43
C PRO A 52 10.74 -28.04 -4.21
N ALA A 53 12.05 -27.99 -4.00
CA ALA A 53 12.69 -28.36 -2.75
C ALA A 53 12.60 -27.19 -1.75
N MET A 54 12.01 -27.46 -0.59
CA MET A 54 11.97 -26.57 0.56
C MET A 54 13.40 -26.34 1.10
N THR A 55 13.80 -25.09 1.26
CA THR A 55 15.02 -24.74 2.00
C THR A 55 14.63 -23.99 3.26
N GLN A 56 15.06 -24.51 4.41
CA GLN A 56 14.81 -23.98 5.75
C GLN A 56 15.59 -22.69 5.97
N ALA A 57 14.94 -21.68 6.55
CA ALA A 57 15.60 -20.48 7.06
C ALA A 57 16.17 -20.73 8.46
N ALA A 58 17.43 -20.36 8.66
CA ALA A 58 18.11 -20.32 9.95
C ALA A 58 17.68 -19.07 10.77
N PRO A 59 17.79 -19.10 12.11
CA PRO A 59 17.22 -18.07 12.98
C PRO A 59 18.14 -16.84 13.12
N VAL A 60 17.54 -15.65 13.08
CA VAL A 60 18.17 -14.37 13.43
C VAL A 60 17.92 -14.07 14.92
N PRO A 61 18.87 -13.48 15.67
CA PRO A 61 18.85 -13.49 17.12
C PRO A 61 17.95 -12.39 17.73
N ALA A 62 17.30 -12.74 18.83
CA ALA A 62 16.46 -11.84 19.62
C ALA A 62 17.26 -10.74 20.34
N PRO A 63 16.75 -9.49 20.41
CA PRO A 63 17.18 -8.53 21.41
C PRO A 63 16.57 -8.88 22.79
N ARG A 64 17.32 -8.62 23.87
CA ARG A 64 16.90 -8.73 25.28
C ARG A 64 16.44 -7.35 25.81
N PRO A 65 15.95 -7.22 27.06
CA PRO A 65 14.54 -7.28 27.41
C PRO A 65 14.06 -5.95 28.04
N GLU A 66 13.03 -5.34 27.49
CA GLU A 66 12.17 -4.45 28.27
C GLU A 66 11.23 -5.32 29.13
N GLY A 67 10.98 -4.89 30.37
CA GLY A 67 10.57 -5.76 31.48
C GLY A 67 9.41 -6.73 31.19
N LYS A 68 9.74 -8.01 30.97
CA LYS A 68 8.83 -9.10 30.60
C LYS A 68 7.43 -8.95 31.19
N LEU A 69 6.43 -8.97 30.31
CA LEU A 69 5.02 -9.06 30.65
C LEU A 69 4.80 -10.34 31.47
N THR A 70 4.01 -10.26 32.55
CA THR A 70 3.72 -11.42 33.43
C THR A 70 2.21 -11.62 33.51
N LEU A 71 1.75 -12.86 33.75
CA LEU A 71 0.32 -13.14 33.92
C LEU A 71 -0.31 -12.31 35.06
N ALA A 72 0.46 -12.01 36.11
CA ALA A 72 0.00 -11.13 37.18
C ALA A 72 -0.24 -9.69 36.68
N LYS A 73 0.64 -9.15 35.82
CA LYS A 73 0.43 -7.85 35.17
C LYS A 73 -0.78 -7.89 34.23
N VAL A 74 -0.96 -8.95 33.44
CA VAL A 74 -2.09 -9.08 32.51
C VAL A 74 -3.43 -9.17 33.27
N ARG A 75 -3.51 -9.92 34.36
CA ARG A 75 -4.73 -9.95 35.21
C ARG A 75 -5.00 -8.61 35.90
N LYS A 76 -3.95 -7.91 36.32
CA LYS A 76 -4.07 -6.55 36.89
C LYS A 76 -4.66 -5.58 35.84
N MET A 77 -4.19 -5.69 34.59
CA MET A 77 -4.71 -4.88 33.48
C MET A 77 -6.22 -5.08 33.31
N VAL A 78 -6.70 -6.33 33.30
CA VAL A 78 -8.14 -6.63 33.18
C VAL A 78 -8.97 -6.06 34.34
N THR A 79 -8.47 -6.17 35.57
CA THR A 79 -9.24 -5.86 36.79
C THR A 79 -9.13 -4.40 37.24
N ARG A 80 -8.13 -3.66 36.76
CA ARG A 80 -7.85 -2.29 37.24
C ARG A 80 -7.71 -1.26 36.13
N ASP A 81 -7.20 -1.64 34.97
CA ASP A 81 -6.83 -0.69 33.92
C ASP A 81 -7.87 -0.65 32.79
N LEU A 82 -8.51 -1.79 32.48
CA LEU A 82 -9.57 -1.88 31.48
C LEU A 82 -10.96 -1.55 32.04
N LYS A 83 -11.75 -0.78 31.28
CA LYS A 83 -13.14 -0.43 31.59
C LYS A 83 -14.08 -1.50 31.02
N TRP A 84 -15.08 -1.92 31.80
CA TRP A 84 -16.08 -2.92 31.38
C TRP A 84 -17.50 -2.41 31.59
N GLU A 85 -18.36 -2.56 30.57
CA GLU A 85 -19.78 -2.16 30.65
C GLU A 85 -20.61 -3.13 31.50
N HIS A 86 -20.11 -4.36 31.68
CA HIS A 86 -20.80 -5.41 32.44
C HIS A 86 -19.80 -6.38 33.11
N PRO A 87 -20.05 -6.85 34.35
CA PRO A 87 -19.15 -7.78 35.05
C PRO A 87 -18.88 -9.10 34.29
N ALA A 88 -19.85 -9.56 33.51
CA ALA A 88 -19.68 -10.74 32.65
C ALA A 88 -18.64 -10.54 31.53
N HIS A 89 -18.37 -9.30 31.13
CA HIS A 89 -17.32 -8.99 30.15
C HIS A 89 -15.93 -9.09 30.79
N GLU A 90 -15.77 -8.55 32.00
CA GLU A 90 -14.55 -8.71 32.79
C GLU A 90 -14.25 -10.19 33.10
N GLN A 91 -15.28 -10.95 33.50
CA GLN A 91 -15.14 -12.38 33.80
C GLN A 91 -14.68 -13.19 32.59
N LEU A 92 -15.18 -12.86 31.39
CA LEU A 92 -14.76 -13.49 30.14
C LEU A 92 -13.29 -13.19 29.83
N ALA A 93 -12.86 -11.95 30.05
CA ALA A 93 -11.47 -11.55 29.87
C ALA A 93 -10.53 -12.36 30.79
N LEU A 94 -10.91 -12.58 32.05
CA LEU A 94 -10.15 -13.44 32.97
C LEU A 94 -10.12 -14.90 32.51
N GLU A 95 -11.23 -15.43 32.00
CA GLU A 95 -11.29 -16.79 31.45
C GLU A 95 -10.41 -16.95 30.21
N LEU A 96 -10.36 -15.94 29.34
CA LEU A 96 -9.49 -15.92 28.16
C LEU A 96 -8.01 -16.00 28.55
N ILE A 97 -7.60 -15.32 29.63
CA ILE A 97 -6.24 -15.45 30.16
C ILE A 97 -5.97 -16.90 30.59
N GLU A 98 -6.88 -17.51 31.35
CA GLU A 98 -6.68 -18.88 31.84
C GLU A 98 -6.69 -19.93 30.75
N SER A 99 -7.48 -19.74 29.69
CA SER A 99 -7.55 -20.69 28.57
C SER A 99 -6.36 -20.57 27.61
N MET A 100 -5.70 -19.42 27.57
CA MET A 100 -4.59 -19.17 26.64
C MET A 100 -3.20 -19.21 27.28
N ARG A 101 -3.08 -19.10 28.62
CA ARG A 101 -1.80 -18.94 29.34
C ARG A 101 -0.71 -19.99 29.11
N TYR A 102 -1.04 -21.19 28.65
CA TYR A 102 -0.08 -22.27 28.42
C TYR A 102 0.32 -22.42 26.95
N ASP A 103 -0.58 -22.04 26.05
CA ASP A 103 -0.42 -22.26 24.60
C ASP A 103 0.12 -21.01 23.89
N TYR A 104 0.05 -19.83 24.54
CA TYR A 104 0.35 -18.54 23.92
C TYR A 104 1.25 -17.65 24.76
N ASP A 105 2.02 -16.80 24.06
CA ASP A 105 2.76 -15.70 24.67
C ASP A 105 1.82 -14.60 25.19
N LYS A 106 2.30 -13.82 26.14
CA LYS A 106 1.45 -12.92 26.93
C LYS A 106 0.99 -11.72 26.12
N GLU A 107 1.80 -11.33 25.15
CA GLU A 107 1.56 -10.29 24.18
C GLU A 107 0.32 -10.63 23.34
N LEU A 108 0.24 -11.87 22.86
CA LEU A 108 -0.92 -12.34 22.10
C LEU A 108 -2.18 -12.48 22.98
N ILE A 109 -2.03 -12.86 24.25
CA ILE A 109 -3.14 -12.84 25.21
C ILE A 109 -3.67 -11.41 25.39
N VAL A 110 -2.77 -10.42 25.47
CA VAL A 110 -3.15 -8.99 25.54
C VAL A 110 -3.91 -8.56 24.29
N GLU A 111 -3.52 -8.98 23.09
CA GLU A 111 -4.29 -8.68 21.87
C GLU A 111 -5.72 -9.23 21.93
N GLY A 112 -5.91 -10.47 22.39
CA GLY A 112 -7.24 -11.03 22.59
C GLY A 112 -8.08 -10.26 23.62
N LEU A 113 -7.43 -9.75 24.67
CA LEU A 113 -8.09 -8.91 25.68
C LEU A 113 -8.47 -7.53 25.14
N VAL A 114 -7.61 -6.91 24.32
CA VAL A 114 -7.91 -5.64 23.66
C VAL A 114 -9.10 -5.80 22.72
N LEU A 115 -9.09 -6.86 21.90
CA LEU A 115 -10.20 -7.20 21.02
C LEU A 115 -11.51 -7.35 21.79
N TRP A 116 -11.48 -8.12 22.87
CA TRP A 116 -12.67 -8.31 23.69
C TRP A 116 -13.12 -7.03 24.40
N ASN A 117 -12.19 -6.23 24.91
CA ASN A 117 -12.51 -4.99 25.59
C ASN A 117 -13.21 -4.00 24.64
N GLY A 118 -12.63 -3.80 23.44
CA GLY A 118 -13.25 -2.97 22.41
C GLY A 118 -14.63 -3.48 22.01
N TYR A 119 -14.72 -4.75 21.64
CA TYR A 119 -15.97 -5.35 21.17
C TYR A 119 -17.08 -5.26 22.23
N SER A 120 -16.75 -5.59 23.48
CA SER A 120 -17.73 -5.65 24.56
C SER A 120 -18.28 -4.28 24.96
N ARG A 121 -17.44 -3.22 24.89
CA ARG A 121 -17.85 -1.84 25.15
C ARG A 121 -18.74 -1.29 24.04
N GLN A 122 -18.35 -1.52 22.79
CA GLN A 122 -19.07 -1.02 21.63
C GLN A 122 -20.41 -1.74 21.40
N MET A 123 -20.37 -3.08 21.38
CA MET A 123 -21.51 -3.90 20.97
C MET A 123 -22.41 -4.32 22.13
N LYS A 124 -21.95 -4.11 23.37
CA LYS A 124 -22.65 -4.48 24.63
C LYS A 124 -23.29 -5.87 24.58
N PRO A 125 -22.52 -6.91 24.20
CA PRO A 125 -23.07 -8.23 23.93
C PRO A 125 -23.57 -8.91 25.22
N ALA A 126 -24.68 -9.64 25.10
CA ALA A 126 -25.15 -10.52 26.17
C ALA A 126 -24.28 -11.79 26.24
N VAL A 127 -23.49 -11.93 27.32
CA VAL A 127 -22.63 -13.09 27.55
C VAL A 127 -23.38 -14.15 28.36
N LYS A 128 -23.91 -15.17 27.66
CA LYS A 128 -24.57 -16.33 28.30
C LYS A 128 -23.58 -17.44 28.67
N LYS A 129 -22.58 -17.68 27.81
CA LYS A 129 -21.48 -18.62 28.02
C LYS A 129 -20.19 -17.98 27.51
N THR A 130 -19.27 -17.74 28.41
CA THR A 130 -17.96 -17.09 28.18
C THR A 130 -17.16 -17.79 27.08
N GLY A 131 -17.09 -19.13 27.14
CA GLY A 131 -16.41 -19.95 26.15
C GLY A 131 -16.84 -19.72 24.68
N SER A 132 -18.05 -19.20 24.43
CA SER A 132 -18.49 -18.90 23.06
C SER A 132 -17.71 -17.75 22.41
N PHE A 133 -17.36 -16.71 23.18
CA PHE A 133 -16.55 -15.59 22.67
C PHE A 133 -15.06 -15.89 22.83
N CYS A 134 -14.62 -16.59 23.89
CA CYS A 134 -13.22 -16.99 24.02
C CYS A 134 -12.77 -17.86 22.84
N ALA A 135 -13.58 -18.85 22.45
CA ALA A 135 -13.32 -19.67 21.27
C ALA A 135 -13.28 -18.83 19.97
N ALA A 136 -14.12 -17.82 19.84
CA ALA A 136 -14.12 -16.97 18.65
C ALA A 136 -12.90 -16.06 18.57
N ILE A 137 -12.48 -15.47 19.69
CA ILE A 137 -11.27 -14.63 19.78
C ILE A 137 -10.02 -15.47 19.49
N GLU A 138 -9.88 -16.63 20.13
CA GLU A 138 -8.74 -17.52 19.90
C GLU A 138 -8.70 -18.02 18.44
N TYR A 139 -9.86 -18.29 17.83
CA TYR A 139 -9.94 -18.65 16.42
C TYR A 139 -9.46 -17.52 15.50
N LEU A 140 -9.90 -16.27 15.74
CA LEU A 140 -9.50 -15.11 14.94
C LEU A 140 -7.99 -14.84 15.04
N LEU A 141 -7.43 -14.90 16.25
CA LEU A 141 -5.98 -14.76 16.45
C LEU A 141 -5.22 -15.91 15.79
N SER A 142 -5.74 -17.14 15.85
CA SER A 142 -5.15 -18.29 15.17
C SER A 142 -5.06 -18.10 13.65
N GLU A 143 -6.10 -17.57 13.02
CA GLU A 143 -6.10 -17.26 11.58
C GLU A 143 -5.09 -16.15 11.25
N GLN A 144 -5.04 -15.09 12.06
CA GLN A 144 -4.13 -13.97 11.85
C GLN A 144 -2.64 -14.36 11.94
N TYR A 145 -2.29 -15.19 12.92
CA TYR A 145 -0.89 -15.58 13.19
C TYR A 145 -0.49 -16.93 12.60
N GLY A 146 -1.41 -17.61 11.90
CA GLY A 146 -1.11 -18.86 11.21
C GLY A 146 -0.95 -20.08 12.14
N PHE A 147 -1.59 -20.08 13.31
CA PHE A 147 -1.56 -21.24 14.23
C PHE A 147 -2.44 -22.41 13.76
N LEU A 148 -3.30 -22.19 12.76
CA LEU A 148 -4.12 -23.22 12.09
C LEU A 148 -5.04 -24.04 13.02
N ILE A 149 -5.46 -23.48 14.15
CA ILE A 149 -6.42 -24.12 15.06
C ILE A 149 -7.81 -24.12 14.44
N THR A 150 -8.45 -25.28 14.42
CA THR A 150 -9.78 -25.39 13.83
C THR A 150 -10.89 -25.03 14.82
N GLN A 151 -12.05 -24.60 14.32
CA GLN A 151 -13.23 -24.41 15.16
C GLN A 151 -13.65 -25.71 15.87
N VAL A 152 -13.32 -26.89 15.32
CA VAL A 152 -13.60 -28.19 15.96
C VAL A 152 -12.74 -28.37 17.21
N ASP A 153 -11.48 -27.97 17.19
CA ASP A 153 -10.60 -28.06 18.35
C ASP A 153 -11.07 -27.13 19.47
N LEU A 154 -11.42 -25.89 19.11
CA LEU A 154 -11.95 -24.89 20.05
C LEU A 154 -13.33 -25.26 20.59
N SER A 155 -14.16 -25.95 19.79
CA SER A 155 -15.47 -26.45 20.23
C SER A 155 -15.34 -27.40 21.43
N LYS A 156 -14.30 -28.24 21.43
CA LYS A 156 -13.98 -29.16 22.53
C LYS A 156 -13.36 -28.41 23.71
N LYS A 157 -12.40 -27.50 23.44
CA LYS A 157 -11.70 -26.71 24.47
C LYS A 157 -12.66 -25.88 25.33
N TYR A 158 -13.66 -25.27 24.70
CA TYR A 158 -14.59 -24.34 25.36
C TYR A 158 -15.99 -24.89 25.59
N ASP A 159 -16.23 -26.18 25.28
CA ASP A 159 -17.53 -26.85 25.41
C ASP A 159 -18.67 -26.08 24.69
N VAL A 160 -18.44 -25.66 23.45
CA VAL A 160 -19.42 -24.92 22.64
C VAL A 160 -19.54 -25.53 21.25
N THR A 161 -20.67 -25.35 20.57
CA THR A 161 -20.82 -25.88 19.21
C THR A 161 -20.02 -25.06 18.20
N THR A 162 -19.49 -25.70 17.15
CA THR A 162 -18.81 -25.01 16.03
C THR A 162 -19.69 -23.95 15.38
N ALA A 163 -21.01 -24.20 15.25
CA ALA A 163 -21.97 -23.22 14.76
C ALA A 163 -22.05 -21.95 15.64
N THR A 164 -21.87 -22.10 16.96
CA THR A 164 -21.82 -20.97 17.87
C THR A 164 -20.54 -20.17 17.68
N ILE A 165 -19.39 -20.85 17.55
CA ILE A 165 -18.09 -20.22 17.27
C ILE A 165 -18.18 -19.43 15.96
N SER A 166 -18.59 -20.06 14.86
CA SER A 166 -18.71 -19.42 13.55
C SER A 166 -19.55 -18.13 13.58
N ARG A 167 -20.69 -18.15 14.30
CA ARG A 167 -21.52 -16.96 14.47
C ARG A 167 -20.78 -15.85 15.24
N LYS A 168 -20.11 -16.19 16.34
CA LYS A 168 -19.36 -15.21 17.15
C LYS A 168 -18.12 -14.68 16.43
N VAL A 169 -17.43 -15.52 15.68
CA VAL A 169 -16.35 -15.13 14.77
C VAL A 169 -16.86 -14.10 13.78
N LYS A 170 -18.01 -14.35 13.13
CA LYS A 170 -18.60 -13.39 12.19
C LYS A 170 -18.99 -12.08 12.85
N GLU A 171 -19.59 -12.12 14.04
CA GLU A 171 -19.96 -10.92 14.80
C GLU A 171 -18.73 -10.08 15.18
N ILE A 172 -17.68 -10.70 15.71
CA ILE A 172 -16.44 -10.01 16.11
C ILE A 172 -15.66 -9.54 14.87
N PHE A 173 -15.58 -10.34 13.82
CA PHE A 173 -14.93 -9.97 12.57
C PHE A 173 -15.58 -8.73 11.94
N ASN A 174 -16.91 -8.71 11.84
CA ASN A 174 -17.63 -7.53 11.35
C ASN A 174 -17.34 -6.29 12.20
N TYR A 175 -17.21 -6.46 13.52
CA TYR A 175 -16.80 -5.37 14.41
C TYR A 175 -15.37 -4.91 14.14
N VAL A 176 -14.41 -5.82 13.95
CA VAL A 176 -13.01 -5.45 13.66
C VAL A 176 -12.91 -4.70 12.32
N GLU A 177 -13.65 -5.15 11.31
CA GLU A 177 -13.74 -4.46 10.01
C GLU A 177 -14.28 -3.02 10.13
N GLU A 178 -15.23 -2.82 11.05
CA GLU A 178 -15.93 -1.55 11.23
C GLU A 178 -15.23 -0.59 12.21
N TYR A 179 -14.63 -1.11 13.27
CA TYR A 179 -14.14 -0.33 14.43
C TYR A 179 -12.67 -0.60 14.80
N GLY A 180 -12.01 -1.58 14.18
CA GLY A 180 -10.69 -2.06 14.58
C GLY A 180 -10.72 -2.94 15.84
N MET A 181 -9.58 -3.55 16.23
CA MET A 181 -9.54 -4.45 17.38
C MET A 181 -9.88 -3.76 18.71
N GLY A 182 -9.35 -2.56 18.97
CA GLY A 182 -9.61 -1.82 20.22
C GLY A 182 -10.94 -1.06 20.25
N GLY A 183 -11.61 -0.87 19.10
CA GLY A 183 -12.81 -0.05 18.98
C GLY A 183 -12.54 1.45 18.90
N ASP A 184 -13.61 2.25 18.77
CA ASP A 184 -13.52 3.71 18.70
C ASP A 184 -13.09 4.35 20.04
N ASP A 185 -13.50 3.76 21.17
CA ASP A 185 -13.36 4.40 22.50
C ASP A 185 -12.04 4.12 23.23
N VAL A 186 -11.16 3.25 22.73
CA VAL A 186 -9.85 3.03 23.38
C VAL A 186 -8.89 4.18 23.10
N GLU A 187 -9.21 5.09 22.17
CA GLU A 187 -8.19 5.99 21.63
C GLU A 187 -8.60 7.43 21.30
N MET A 188 -9.87 7.82 21.45
CA MET A 188 -10.27 9.25 21.42
C MET A 188 -10.19 9.94 22.79
N ASP A 189 -10.19 9.17 23.89
CA ASP A 189 -10.10 9.71 25.26
C ASP A 189 -8.64 10.13 25.60
N ASP A 190 -7.63 9.56 24.94
CA ASP A 190 -6.20 9.94 25.12
C ASP A 190 -5.82 11.22 24.34
N LEU A 191 -6.66 11.66 23.39
CA LEU A 191 -6.62 13.02 22.81
C LEU A 191 -7.20 14.08 23.77
N GLY A 192 -7.76 13.62 24.89
CA GLY A 192 -8.42 14.40 25.93
C GLY A 192 -7.52 14.71 27.12
N ASN A 193 -6.40 15.43 26.92
CA ASN A 193 -6.02 16.58 27.78
C ASN A 193 -4.68 17.27 27.48
N SER A 194 -3.92 16.90 26.45
CA SER A 194 -2.71 17.65 26.10
C SER A 194 -2.34 17.48 24.62
N GLY A 195 -2.15 18.60 23.93
CA GLY A 195 -1.69 18.65 22.53
C GLY A 195 -2.36 19.77 21.74
N SER A 196 -1.58 20.49 20.94
CA SER A 196 -2.04 21.42 19.91
C SER A 196 -2.89 20.70 18.86
N PRO A 197 -3.77 21.40 18.11
CA PRO A 197 -4.55 20.78 17.03
C PRO A 197 -3.70 19.99 16.04
N LYS A 198 -2.48 20.46 15.75
CA LYS A 198 -1.52 19.78 14.88
C LYS A 198 -1.00 18.47 15.46
N GLU A 199 -0.66 18.42 16.75
CA GLU A 199 -0.22 17.16 17.38
C GLU A 199 -1.34 16.12 17.40
N LYS A 200 -2.59 16.56 17.57
CA LYS A 200 -3.77 15.67 17.51
C LYS A 200 -4.00 15.12 16.10
N GLU A 201 -3.87 15.97 15.09
CA GLU A 201 -3.93 15.57 13.69
C GLU A 201 -2.84 14.55 13.35
N GLN A 202 -1.59 14.80 13.74
CA GLN A 202 -0.48 13.87 13.49
C GLN A 202 -0.72 12.50 14.11
N LEU A 203 -1.31 12.45 15.32
CA LEU A 203 -1.66 11.18 15.95
C LEU A 203 -2.76 10.44 15.17
N LEU A 204 -3.77 11.13 14.66
CA LEU A 204 -4.81 10.54 13.83
C LEU A 204 -4.25 10.03 12.50
N LEU A 205 -3.33 10.76 11.88
CA LEU A 205 -2.66 10.33 10.66
C LEU A 205 -1.77 9.10 10.89
N TYR A 206 -1.00 9.07 11.97
CA TYR A 206 -0.20 7.91 12.34
C TYR A 206 -1.08 6.65 12.45
N LYS A 207 -2.23 6.77 13.13
CA LYS A 207 -3.21 5.68 13.23
C LYS A 207 -3.83 5.33 11.89
N ALA A 208 -4.06 6.30 11.01
CA ALA A 208 -4.57 6.06 9.67
C ALA A 208 -3.56 5.31 8.80
N MET A 209 -2.26 5.45 9.05
CA MET A 209 -1.22 4.69 8.36
C MET A 209 -1.10 3.25 8.87
N GLU A 210 -1.37 3.00 10.16
CA GLU A 210 -1.37 1.65 10.74
C GLU A 210 -2.69 0.89 10.51
N ALA A 211 -3.77 1.60 10.17
CA ALA A 211 -5.07 1.00 9.96
C ALA A 211 -5.10 0.10 8.71
N THR A 212 -5.53 -1.14 8.91
CA THR A 212 -5.68 -2.14 7.84
C THR A 212 -7.00 -2.01 7.07
N SER A 213 -8.00 -1.35 7.64
CA SER A 213 -9.32 -1.14 7.03
C SER A 213 -9.36 0.19 6.28
N SER A 214 -9.62 0.14 4.98
CA SER A 214 -9.89 1.31 4.11
C SER A 214 -10.90 2.28 4.73
N LYS A 215 -12.03 1.75 5.24
CA LYS A 215 -13.07 2.56 5.91
C LYS A 215 -12.50 3.30 7.13
N ARG A 216 -11.64 2.64 7.92
CA ARG A 216 -11.03 3.25 9.10
C ARG A 216 -9.98 4.30 8.73
N ARG A 217 -9.16 4.05 7.69
CA ARG A 217 -8.23 5.06 7.14
C ARG A 217 -8.95 6.35 6.78
N VAL A 218 -10.07 6.23 6.04
CA VAL A 218 -10.91 7.37 5.65
C VAL A 218 -11.49 8.10 6.86
N GLN A 219 -12.05 7.38 7.83
CA GLN A 219 -12.63 8.00 9.04
C GLN A 219 -11.58 8.78 9.84
N LEU A 220 -10.39 8.21 10.03
CA LEU A 220 -9.31 8.86 10.76
C LEU A 220 -8.78 10.10 10.03
N ALA A 221 -8.64 10.04 8.70
CA ALA A 221 -8.26 11.19 7.89
C ALA A 221 -9.34 12.30 7.90
N GLN A 222 -10.62 11.95 7.88
CA GLN A 222 -11.72 12.91 8.01
C GLN A 222 -11.72 13.58 9.40
N ALA A 223 -11.56 12.79 10.47
CA ALA A 223 -11.44 13.32 11.82
C ALA A 223 -10.21 14.24 11.98
N ALA A 224 -9.11 13.93 11.30
CA ALA A 224 -7.93 14.78 11.27
C ALA A 224 -8.25 16.15 10.64
N LEU A 225 -8.99 16.18 9.53
CA LEU A 225 -9.40 17.44 8.87
C LEU A 225 -10.42 18.26 9.67
N GLU A 226 -11.26 17.62 10.48
CA GLU A 226 -12.16 18.33 11.40
C GLU A 226 -11.39 19.10 12.48
N ILE A 227 -10.23 18.60 12.91
CA ILE A 227 -9.38 19.22 13.94
C ILE A 227 -8.39 20.21 13.31
N TYR A 228 -7.78 19.83 12.19
CA TYR A 228 -6.75 20.59 11.50
C TYR A 228 -7.00 20.56 9.97
N PRO A 229 -7.78 21.52 9.45
CA PRO A 229 -8.19 21.54 8.04
C PRO A 229 -7.03 21.72 7.04
N ASP A 230 -5.91 22.28 7.50
CA ASP A 230 -4.75 22.56 6.66
C ASP A 230 -3.73 21.41 6.70
N SER A 231 -4.20 20.15 6.68
CA SER A 231 -3.37 18.93 6.66
C SER A 231 -3.22 18.35 5.24
N PRO A 232 -2.04 18.46 4.59
CA PRO A 232 -1.81 17.84 3.29
C PRO A 232 -1.90 16.31 3.33
N ASP A 233 -1.38 15.69 4.40
CA ASP A 233 -1.32 14.23 4.53
C ASP A 233 -2.73 13.63 4.74
N ALA A 234 -3.64 14.32 5.44
CA ALA A 234 -5.03 13.85 5.56
C ALA A 234 -5.71 13.80 4.18
N TYR A 235 -5.54 14.83 3.35
CA TYR A 235 -6.04 14.83 1.99
C TYR A 235 -5.38 13.77 1.11
N LEU A 236 -4.08 13.50 1.31
CA LEU A 236 -3.37 12.44 0.61
C LEU A 236 -3.98 11.05 0.93
N ILE A 237 -4.21 10.73 2.21
CA ILE A 237 -4.85 9.47 2.60
C ILE A 237 -6.24 9.34 1.99
N LEU A 238 -7.04 10.42 2.00
CA LEU A 238 -8.37 10.39 1.36
C LEU A 238 -8.28 10.17 -0.16
N ALA A 239 -7.27 10.72 -0.81
CA ALA A 239 -7.06 10.53 -2.24
C ALA A 239 -6.65 9.08 -2.57
N GLU A 240 -5.78 8.46 -1.77
CA GLU A 240 -5.39 7.05 -1.92
C GLU A 240 -6.57 6.09 -1.76
N GLU A 241 -7.51 6.44 -0.87
CA GLU A 241 -8.71 5.64 -0.59
C GLU A 241 -9.88 5.92 -1.54
N SER A 242 -9.75 6.88 -2.45
CA SER A 242 -10.80 7.23 -3.40
C SER A 242 -10.92 6.17 -4.49
N GLU A 243 -12.14 5.65 -4.73
CA GLU A 243 -12.41 4.75 -5.85
C GLU A 243 -12.47 5.48 -7.21
N ASN A 244 -12.51 6.82 -7.20
CA ASN A 244 -12.65 7.66 -8.38
C ASN A 244 -11.42 8.56 -8.54
N GLU A 245 -10.75 8.41 -9.68
CA GLU A 245 -9.56 9.18 -10.06
C GLU A 245 -9.80 10.69 -10.11
N GLN A 246 -11.01 11.13 -10.47
CA GLN A 246 -11.33 12.56 -10.50
C GLN A 246 -11.45 13.12 -9.08
N ASP A 247 -12.17 12.41 -8.21
CA ASP A 247 -12.34 12.80 -6.81
C ASP A 247 -10.99 12.75 -6.08
N ALA A 248 -10.14 11.76 -6.39
CA ALA A 248 -8.77 11.68 -5.90
C ALA A 248 -7.95 12.92 -6.28
N ARG A 249 -8.00 13.36 -7.54
CA ARG A 249 -7.31 14.59 -7.99
C ARG A 249 -7.84 15.85 -7.32
N GLU A 250 -9.15 15.93 -7.06
CA GLU A 250 -9.74 17.06 -6.35
C GLU A 250 -9.27 17.11 -4.88
N LEU A 251 -9.18 15.95 -4.21
CA LEU A 251 -8.60 15.83 -2.88
C LEU A 251 -7.12 16.21 -2.86
N LEU A 252 -6.33 15.76 -3.83
CA LEU A 252 -4.91 16.14 -3.94
C LEU A 252 -4.72 17.65 -4.14
N LYS A 253 -5.56 18.29 -4.98
CA LYS A 253 -5.57 19.75 -5.13
C LYS A 253 -5.93 20.47 -3.83
N ALA A 254 -6.93 19.95 -3.11
CA ALA A 254 -7.29 20.48 -1.79
C ALA A 254 -6.14 20.35 -0.79
N GLY A 255 -5.41 19.24 -0.82
CA GLY A 255 -4.22 19.00 0.00
C GLY A 255 -3.04 19.92 -0.34
N MET A 256 -2.82 20.21 -1.62
CA MET A 256 -1.85 21.23 -2.05
C MET A 256 -2.23 22.62 -1.51
N ALA A 257 -3.49 23.02 -1.68
CA ALA A 257 -3.98 24.30 -1.16
C ALA A 257 -3.92 24.38 0.37
N ALA A 258 -4.15 23.26 1.08
CA ALA A 258 -3.98 23.14 2.52
C ALA A 258 -2.52 23.38 2.93
N GLY A 259 -1.56 22.73 2.27
CA GLY A 259 -0.14 22.92 2.58
C GLY A 259 0.38 24.31 2.26
N GLU A 260 -0.16 24.97 1.22
CA GLU A 260 0.13 26.37 0.93
C GLU A 260 -0.31 27.30 2.05
N ARG A 261 -1.51 27.07 2.62
CA ARG A 261 -2.01 27.84 3.77
C ARG A 261 -1.23 27.53 5.06
N GLU A 262 -0.90 26.26 5.29
CA GLU A 262 -0.15 25.82 6.47
C GLU A 262 1.24 26.44 6.53
N LEU A 263 1.99 26.38 5.43
CA LEU A 263 3.36 26.89 5.37
C LEU A 263 3.37 28.41 5.23
N GLY A 264 2.47 28.97 4.41
CA GLY A 264 2.37 30.40 4.16
C GLY A 264 3.44 30.95 3.22
N GLU A 265 3.14 32.08 2.57
CA GLU A 265 3.97 32.66 1.50
C GLU A 265 5.41 32.98 1.93
N LEU A 266 5.60 33.47 3.16
CA LEU A 266 6.94 33.78 3.68
C LEU A 266 7.81 32.53 3.83
N PHE A 267 7.22 31.40 4.23
CA PHE A 267 7.95 30.13 4.33
C PHE A 267 8.42 29.68 2.95
N PHE A 268 7.56 29.75 1.93
CA PHE A 268 7.95 29.45 0.55
C PHE A 268 9.08 30.36 0.07
N ALA A 269 8.97 31.67 0.30
CA ALA A 269 9.97 32.63 -0.14
C ALA A 269 11.34 32.39 0.52
N GLN A 270 11.37 31.99 1.80
CA GLN A 270 12.61 31.80 2.56
C GLN A 270 13.25 30.43 2.35
N ASN A 271 12.45 29.39 2.08
CA ASN A 271 12.91 28.01 2.08
C ASN A 271 12.93 27.34 0.70
N LYS A 272 12.53 28.05 -0.36
CA LYS A 272 12.60 27.54 -1.74
C LYS A 272 13.99 26.98 -2.05
N GLY A 273 14.04 25.75 -2.54
CA GLY A 273 15.28 25.03 -2.80
C GLY A 273 15.74 24.12 -1.67
N TYR A 274 15.10 24.16 -0.50
CA TYR A 274 15.49 23.37 0.67
C TYR A 274 14.30 22.64 1.34
N PHE A 275 13.18 22.48 0.62
CA PHE A 275 11.95 21.93 1.21
C PHE A 275 12.18 20.55 1.84
N TRP A 276 12.87 19.63 1.17
CA TRP A 276 13.04 18.28 1.71
C TRP A 276 13.83 18.22 3.02
N GLY A 277 14.74 19.18 3.24
CA GLY A 277 15.51 19.31 4.48
C GLY A 277 14.64 19.70 5.68
N LEU A 278 13.44 20.24 5.46
CA LEU A 278 12.52 20.72 6.49
C LEU A 278 11.35 19.75 6.64
N HIS A 279 11.18 19.18 7.83
CA HIS A 279 10.15 18.20 8.11
C HIS A 279 8.74 18.73 7.83
N GLU A 280 8.52 20.02 8.10
CA GLU A 280 7.25 20.74 7.96
C GLU A 280 6.76 20.80 6.51
N SER A 281 7.66 20.81 5.52
CA SER A 281 7.28 20.98 4.12
C SER A 281 7.19 19.67 3.33
N ARG A 282 7.61 18.55 3.95
CA ARG A 282 7.54 17.22 3.32
C ARG A 282 6.11 16.78 2.98
N PRO A 283 5.08 17.00 3.83
CA PRO A 283 3.69 16.71 3.47
C PRO A 283 3.27 17.41 2.17
N TYR A 284 3.64 18.67 2.00
CA TYR A 284 3.36 19.43 0.76
C TYR A 284 4.02 18.80 -0.47
N ILE A 285 5.31 18.44 -0.39
CA ILE A 285 6.00 17.78 -1.51
C ILE A 285 5.37 16.43 -1.85
N ARG A 286 4.96 15.63 -0.85
CA ARG A 286 4.30 14.33 -1.07
C ARG A 286 2.96 14.47 -1.81
N VAL A 287 2.12 15.42 -1.39
CA VAL A 287 0.82 15.64 -2.06
C VAL A 287 1.02 16.17 -3.48
N CYS A 288 1.99 17.06 -3.72
CA CYS A 288 2.34 17.52 -5.07
C CYS A 288 2.81 16.37 -5.97
N LYS A 289 3.66 15.48 -5.46
CA LYS A 289 4.14 14.30 -6.22
C LYS A 289 2.98 13.38 -6.59
N SER A 290 2.09 13.10 -5.63
CA SER A 290 0.91 12.26 -5.86
C SER A 290 -0.06 12.90 -6.86
N TYR A 291 -0.23 14.23 -6.83
CA TYR A 291 -0.99 14.96 -7.85
C TYR A 291 -0.37 14.81 -9.25
N ALA A 292 0.95 15.00 -9.38
CA ALA A 292 1.65 14.83 -10.65
C ALA A 292 1.50 13.41 -11.22
N GLU A 293 1.63 12.39 -10.37
CA GLU A 293 1.42 10.99 -10.75
C GLU A 293 -0.02 10.74 -11.22
N SER A 294 -1.02 11.22 -10.48
CA SER A 294 -2.42 11.10 -10.90
C SER A 294 -2.72 11.83 -12.21
N CYS A 295 -2.12 13.00 -12.45
CA CYS A 295 -2.20 13.70 -13.74
C CYS A 295 -1.59 12.88 -14.88
N TRP A 296 -0.41 12.29 -14.65
CA TRP A 296 0.26 11.44 -15.63
C TRP A 296 -0.59 10.22 -16.00
N PHE A 297 -1.05 9.46 -15.00
CA PHE A 297 -1.90 8.30 -15.22
C PHE A 297 -3.24 8.69 -15.87
N GLY A 298 -3.81 9.82 -15.46
CA GLY A 298 -5.04 10.40 -16.00
C GLY A 298 -4.95 10.96 -17.42
N GLY A 299 -3.77 11.03 -18.02
CA GLY A 299 -3.61 11.47 -19.41
C GLY A 299 -3.04 12.86 -19.63
N ASN A 300 -2.81 13.61 -18.56
CA ASN A 300 -2.39 15.00 -18.63
C ASN A 300 -0.89 15.13 -18.36
N ALA A 301 -0.09 14.75 -19.36
CA ALA A 301 1.38 14.78 -19.27
C ALA A 301 1.96 16.19 -19.11
N GLU A 302 1.27 17.22 -19.60
CA GLU A 302 1.72 18.61 -19.48
C GLU A 302 1.57 19.11 -18.04
N GLU A 303 0.41 18.90 -17.42
CA GLU A 303 0.15 19.24 -16.02
C GLU A 303 1.08 18.47 -15.07
N ALA A 304 1.31 17.18 -15.36
CA ALA A 304 2.26 16.37 -14.62
C ALA A 304 3.68 16.98 -14.70
N ALA A 305 4.14 17.33 -15.91
CA ALA A 305 5.44 17.96 -16.10
C ALA A 305 5.56 19.28 -15.35
N GLN A 306 4.56 20.17 -15.42
CA GLN A 306 4.56 21.45 -14.69
C GLN A 306 4.66 21.26 -13.18
N THR A 307 3.91 20.29 -12.64
CA THR A 307 3.96 19.99 -11.20
C THR A 307 5.32 19.42 -10.79
N LEU A 308 5.92 18.56 -11.61
CA LEU A 308 7.23 17.96 -11.33
C LEU A 308 8.37 18.99 -11.46
N GLU A 309 8.30 19.89 -12.44
CA GLU A 309 9.19 21.05 -12.54
C GLU A 309 9.13 21.89 -11.28
N TYR A 310 7.91 22.20 -10.81
CA TYR A 310 7.71 22.94 -9.58
C TYR A 310 8.26 22.22 -8.34
N ILE A 311 8.10 20.89 -8.24
CA ILE A 311 8.72 20.09 -7.16
C ILE A 311 10.25 20.22 -7.20
N LEU A 312 10.87 20.16 -8.38
CA LEU A 312 12.33 20.31 -8.53
C LEU A 312 12.82 21.73 -8.21
N GLU A 313 11.99 22.76 -8.41
CA GLU A 313 12.30 24.12 -7.95
C GLU A 313 12.31 24.24 -6.42
N LEU A 314 11.41 23.52 -5.74
CA LEU A 314 11.35 23.49 -4.28
C LEU A 314 12.38 22.56 -3.65
N ASN A 315 12.73 21.48 -4.38
CA ASN A 315 13.64 20.42 -3.97
C ASN A 315 14.64 20.02 -5.09
N PRO A 316 15.68 20.84 -5.34
CA PRO A 316 16.64 20.64 -6.44
C PRO A 316 17.50 19.39 -6.30
N ASP A 317 17.71 18.90 -5.07
CA ASP A 317 18.43 17.65 -4.80
C ASP A 317 17.61 16.40 -5.18
N ASP A 318 16.36 16.58 -5.59
CA ASP A 318 15.43 15.57 -6.06
C ASP A 318 15.32 14.33 -5.16
N ASN A 319 15.22 14.56 -3.85
CA ASN A 319 15.13 13.47 -2.88
C ASN A 319 13.90 12.55 -3.09
N THR A 320 12.91 12.99 -3.86
CA THR A 320 11.70 12.22 -4.17
C THR A 320 11.75 11.52 -5.52
N GLY A 321 12.78 11.72 -6.32
CA GLY A 321 12.92 11.12 -7.66
C GLY A 321 11.94 11.68 -8.71
N ALA A 322 11.45 12.90 -8.53
CA ALA A 322 10.55 13.59 -9.46
C ALA A 322 11.14 13.70 -10.88
N ARG A 323 12.47 13.77 -11.02
CA ARG A 323 13.12 13.87 -12.34
C ARG A 323 12.82 12.67 -13.25
N TYR A 324 12.56 11.48 -12.72
CA TYR A 324 12.33 10.29 -13.54
C TYR A 324 10.99 10.36 -14.26
N LEU A 325 9.92 10.72 -13.55
CA LEU A 325 8.61 10.92 -14.18
C LEU A 325 8.59 12.17 -15.07
N LEU A 326 9.37 13.20 -14.73
CA LEU A 326 9.52 14.38 -15.57
C LEU A 326 10.21 14.05 -16.90
N ALA A 327 11.29 13.25 -16.86
CA ALA A 327 11.94 12.75 -18.06
C ALA A 327 10.96 11.96 -18.94
N ALA A 328 10.17 11.07 -18.34
CA ALA A 328 9.13 10.33 -19.05
C ALA A 328 8.09 11.25 -19.71
N SER A 329 7.67 12.28 -18.98
CA SER A 329 6.68 13.27 -19.44
C SER A 329 7.21 14.08 -20.63
N TYR A 330 8.46 14.54 -20.57
CA TYR A 330 9.11 15.22 -21.69
C TYR A 330 9.31 14.32 -22.91
N LEU A 331 9.77 13.09 -22.70
CA LEU A 331 9.96 12.14 -23.81
C LEU A 331 8.63 11.78 -24.48
N TYR A 332 7.57 11.59 -23.70
CA TYR A 332 6.22 11.34 -24.20
C TYR A 332 5.72 12.52 -25.05
N SER A 333 5.85 13.74 -24.53
CA SER A 333 5.46 14.99 -25.23
C SER A 333 6.47 15.49 -26.27
N ASN A 334 7.50 14.71 -26.59
CA ASN A 334 8.54 15.02 -27.57
C ASN A 334 9.37 16.31 -27.29
N LYS A 335 9.44 16.72 -26.01
CA LYS A 335 10.30 17.80 -25.49
C LYS A 335 11.74 17.28 -25.30
N LEU A 336 12.41 16.93 -26.41
CA LEU A 336 13.66 16.16 -26.38
C LEU A 336 14.86 16.95 -25.85
N ALA A 337 14.87 18.28 -26.02
CA ALA A 337 15.96 19.12 -25.53
C ALA A 337 15.93 19.23 -23.99
N GLU A 338 14.73 19.37 -23.44
CA GLU A 338 14.42 19.43 -22.02
C GLU A 338 14.72 18.09 -21.36
N ALA A 339 14.28 16.97 -21.95
CA ALA A 339 14.64 15.62 -21.52
C ALA A 339 16.15 15.42 -21.48
N GLN A 340 16.86 15.82 -22.55
CA GLN A 340 18.32 15.70 -22.61
C GLN A 340 19.02 16.56 -21.55
N LYS A 341 18.53 17.77 -21.28
CA LYS A 341 19.07 18.65 -20.24
C LYS A 341 18.88 18.04 -18.85
N LEU A 342 17.68 17.52 -18.57
CA LEU A 342 17.33 16.88 -17.30
C LEU A 342 18.19 15.64 -17.04
N MET A 343 18.45 14.84 -18.06
CA MET A 343 19.30 13.64 -18.00
C MET A 343 20.83 13.94 -18.06
N GLY A 344 21.24 15.17 -17.76
CA GLY A 344 22.64 15.60 -17.89
C GLY A 344 23.64 14.87 -16.98
N ASN A 345 23.19 14.33 -15.84
CA ASN A 345 24.04 13.55 -14.94
C ASN A 345 24.27 12.14 -15.50
N LYS A 346 25.49 11.86 -15.95
CA LYS A 346 25.85 10.58 -16.59
C LYS A 346 26.14 9.45 -15.60
N ASP A 347 26.28 9.76 -14.32
CA ASP A 347 26.62 8.80 -13.27
C ASP A 347 25.37 8.25 -12.55
N ASP A 348 24.19 8.56 -13.07
CA ASP A 348 22.92 8.04 -12.55
C ASP A 348 22.76 6.55 -12.88
N MET A 349 22.56 5.76 -11.82
CA MET A 349 22.50 4.31 -11.86
C MET A 349 21.08 3.75 -11.78
N ALA A 350 20.05 4.60 -11.78
CA ALA A 350 18.67 4.14 -11.75
C ALA A 350 18.24 3.49 -13.07
N ALA A 351 17.38 2.46 -12.99
CA ALA A 351 16.78 1.85 -14.18
C ALA A 351 16.06 2.90 -15.04
N ALA A 352 15.32 3.82 -14.41
CA ALA A 352 14.62 4.89 -15.11
C ALA A 352 15.54 5.72 -16.00
N TYR A 353 16.69 6.15 -15.47
CA TYR A 353 17.68 6.91 -16.24
C TYR A 353 18.21 6.10 -17.44
N ALA A 354 18.61 4.85 -17.20
CA ALA A 354 19.23 4.03 -18.23
C ALA A 354 18.28 3.69 -19.38
N TYR A 355 17.02 3.41 -19.08
CA TYR A 355 16.00 3.04 -20.06
C TYR A 355 15.40 4.25 -20.77
N ASP A 356 15.20 5.38 -20.09
CA ASP A 356 14.72 6.62 -20.72
C ASP A 356 15.74 7.19 -21.71
N ARG A 357 17.04 6.97 -21.49
CA ARG A 357 18.09 7.28 -22.46
C ARG A 357 17.97 6.49 -23.76
N ILE A 358 17.47 5.26 -23.72
CA ILE A 358 17.20 4.48 -24.93
C ILE A 358 16.07 5.15 -25.72
N VAL A 359 15.00 5.55 -25.03
CA VAL A 359 13.86 6.23 -25.66
C VAL A 359 14.28 7.58 -26.25
N LEU A 360 15.13 8.33 -25.56
CA LEU A 360 15.70 9.58 -26.08
C LEU A 360 16.53 9.34 -27.36
N GLU A 361 17.45 8.38 -27.34
CA GLU A 361 18.27 8.05 -28.51
C GLU A 361 17.40 7.61 -29.69
N TYR A 362 16.40 6.78 -29.43
CA TYR A 362 15.45 6.32 -30.43
C TYR A 362 14.68 7.49 -31.06
N LYS A 363 14.15 8.39 -30.25
CA LYS A 363 13.39 9.56 -30.74
C LYS A 363 14.25 10.54 -31.53
N LYS A 364 15.55 10.65 -31.22
CA LYS A 364 16.48 11.54 -31.94
C LYS A 364 17.03 10.94 -33.23
N ASN A 365 17.43 9.66 -33.19
CA ASN A 365 18.28 9.06 -34.20
C ASN A 365 17.75 7.73 -34.76
N GLY A 366 16.66 7.20 -34.20
CA GLY A 366 16.13 5.88 -34.54
C GLY A 366 17.02 4.72 -34.06
N ILE A 367 16.91 3.57 -34.72
CA ILE A 367 17.66 2.36 -34.35
C ILE A 367 19.08 2.45 -34.92
N THR A 368 20.03 2.79 -34.06
CA THR A 368 21.45 2.93 -34.40
C THR A 368 22.33 1.93 -33.63
N SER A 369 23.62 1.85 -33.98
CA SER A 369 24.60 1.12 -33.17
C SER A 369 24.74 1.71 -31.76
N GLN A 370 24.53 3.02 -31.61
CA GLN A 370 24.52 3.69 -30.31
C GLN A 370 23.32 3.23 -29.47
N LEU A 371 22.12 3.16 -30.05
CA LEU A 371 20.93 2.62 -29.39
C LEU A 371 21.14 1.18 -28.92
N LYS A 372 21.72 0.33 -29.79
CA LYS A 372 22.10 -1.05 -29.44
C LYS A 372 23.03 -1.12 -28.23
N MET A 373 24.02 -0.23 -28.18
CA MET A 373 24.95 -0.14 -27.05
C MET A 373 24.23 0.31 -25.77
N LEU A 374 23.39 1.34 -25.84
CA LEU A 374 22.60 1.83 -24.71
C LEU A 374 21.67 0.74 -24.16
N TYR A 375 21.06 -0.07 -25.01
CA TYR A 375 20.23 -1.18 -24.54
C TYR A 375 21.02 -2.23 -23.76
N ARG A 376 22.25 -2.57 -24.18
CA ARG A 376 23.12 -3.47 -23.41
C ARG A 376 23.49 -2.85 -22.05
N VAL A 377 23.78 -1.54 -22.03
CA VAL A 377 24.08 -0.82 -20.78
C VAL A 377 22.87 -0.85 -19.84
N ALA A 378 21.67 -0.54 -20.32
CA ALA A 378 20.46 -0.55 -19.50
C ALA A 378 20.15 -1.93 -18.93
N ARG A 379 20.35 -3.01 -19.71
CA ARG A 379 20.23 -4.39 -19.22
C ARG A 379 21.25 -4.75 -18.14
N ASN A 380 22.42 -4.13 -18.15
CA ASN A 380 23.41 -4.32 -17.08
C ASN A 380 23.05 -3.52 -15.82
N VAL A 381 22.37 -2.37 -15.96
CA VAL A 381 21.83 -1.60 -14.84
C VAL A 381 20.69 -2.35 -14.18
N ASN A 382 19.68 -2.76 -14.95
CA ASN A 382 18.59 -3.57 -14.45
C ASN A 382 18.12 -4.57 -15.51
N LYS A 383 18.52 -5.84 -15.33
CA LYS A 383 18.19 -6.94 -16.25
C LYS A 383 16.72 -7.35 -16.24
N HIS A 384 15.95 -6.91 -15.23
CA HIS A 384 14.56 -7.33 -15.03
C HIS A 384 13.58 -6.48 -15.82
N VAL A 385 13.91 -5.24 -16.17
CA VAL A 385 13.03 -4.33 -16.91
C VAL A 385 12.49 -4.96 -18.20
N PRO A 386 13.29 -5.59 -19.09
CA PRO A 386 12.77 -6.16 -20.32
C PRO A 386 11.78 -7.31 -20.06
N ASP A 387 11.96 -8.09 -18.98
CA ASP A 387 11.05 -9.19 -18.65
C ASP A 387 9.62 -8.66 -18.41
N TYR A 388 9.50 -7.58 -17.64
CA TYR A 388 8.20 -6.98 -17.34
C TYR A 388 7.68 -6.10 -18.47
N LEU A 389 8.56 -5.28 -19.07
CA LEU A 389 8.21 -4.34 -20.13
C LEU A 389 7.70 -5.04 -21.40
N LEU A 390 8.30 -6.18 -21.76
CA LEU A 390 7.95 -6.95 -22.95
C LEU A 390 6.89 -8.04 -22.65
N GLY A 391 6.40 -8.12 -21.41
CA GLY A 391 5.35 -9.07 -21.02
C GLY A 391 5.80 -10.52 -20.87
N LEU A 392 7.10 -10.80 -20.75
CA LEU A 392 7.63 -12.13 -20.42
C LEU A 392 7.29 -12.53 -18.98
N LYS A 393 7.21 -11.54 -18.07
CA LYS A 393 6.70 -11.66 -16.72
C LYS A 393 5.48 -10.77 -16.54
N ARG A 394 4.53 -11.24 -15.73
CA ARG A 394 3.36 -10.45 -15.36
C ARG A 394 3.73 -9.42 -14.30
N LEU A 395 3.23 -8.20 -14.45
CA LEU A 395 3.29 -7.19 -13.41
C LEU A 395 2.40 -7.59 -12.22
N PRO A 396 2.82 -7.29 -10.98
CA PRO A 396 1.93 -7.41 -9.82
C PRO A 396 0.75 -6.43 -9.93
N HIS A 397 -0.28 -6.67 -9.12
CA HIS A 397 -1.45 -5.80 -9.07
C HIS A 397 -1.18 -4.49 -8.31
N ASN A 398 -0.21 -4.50 -7.40
CA ASN A 398 0.19 -3.35 -6.58
C ASN A 398 1.67 -3.01 -6.82
N LEU A 399 2.03 -1.75 -6.59
CA LEU A 399 3.44 -1.35 -6.55
C LEU A 399 4.16 -2.05 -5.37
N PRO A 400 5.47 -2.32 -5.47
CA PRO A 400 6.24 -2.89 -4.37
C PRO A 400 6.37 -1.91 -3.20
N ASP A 401 6.36 -2.43 -1.97
CA ASP A 401 6.55 -1.61 -0.75
C ASP A 401 7.98 -1.07 -0.62
N TYR A 402 8.96 -1.79 -1.19
CA TYR A 402 10.38 -1.45 -1.15
C TYR A 402 11.02 -1.67 -2.51
N VAL A 403 11.83 -0.70 -2.93
CA VAL A 403 12.56 -0.72 -4.20
C VAL A 403 14.06 -0.64 -3.93
N GLY A 404 14.79 -1.66 -4.39
CA GLY A 404 16.24 -1.69 -4.35
C GLY A 404 16.85 -1.43 -5.73
N MET A 405 17.94 -0.67 -5.79
CA MET A 405 18.64 -0.39 -7.05
C MET A 405 19.08 -1.69 -7.74
N GLY A 406 18.69 -1.86 -9.01
CA GLY A 406 19.00 -3.00 -9.86
C GLY A 406 18.13 -4.25 -9.64
N ASP A 407 17.20 -4.23 -8.68
CA ASP A 407 16.36 -5.40 -8.35
C ASP A 407 15.10 -5.50 -9.23
N ALA A 408 14.30 -6.54 -8.99
CA ALA A 408 13.06 -6.75 -9.73
C ALA A 408 11.96 -5.73 -9.37
N ASN A 409 11.96 -5.19 -8.15
CA ASN A 409 10.98 -4.21 -7.69
C ASN A 409 11.21 -2.85 -8.36
N GLU A 410 12.47 -2.43 -8.55
CA GLU A 410 12.81 -1.24 -9.35
C GLU A 410 12.31 -1.38 -10.79
N ALA A 411 12.45 -2.57 -11.37
CA ALA A 411 11.95 -2.84 -12.71
C ALA A 411 10.42 -2.77 -12.78
N ILE A 412 9.71 -3.30 -11.78
CA ILE A 412 8.25 -3.25 -11.69
C ILE A 412 7.78 -1.79 -11.57
N GLU A 413 8.35 -1.03 -10.65
CA GLU A 413 8.04 0.39 -10.45
C GLU A 413 8.26 1.17 -11.75
N TYR A 414 9.45 1.04 -12.34
CA TYR A 414 9.79 1.69 -13.60
C TYR A 414 8.76 1.39 -14.70
N VAL A 415 8.44 0.11 -14.93
CA VAL A 415 7.53 -0.28 -16.02
C VAL A 415 6.11 0.24 -15.78
N ILE A 416 5.63 0.26 -14.54
CA ILE A 416 4.30 0.78 -14.21
C ILE A 416 4.25 2.30 -14.43
N ILE A 417 5.19 3.04 -13.81
CA ILE A 417 5.26 4.49 -13.88
C ILE A 417 5.46 4.95 -15.34
N HIS A 418 6.35 4.30 -16.11
CA HIS A 418 6.69 4.69 -17.48
C HIS A 418 5.87 4.01 -18.57
N SER A 419 4.84 3.24 -18.21
CA SER A 419 4.01 2.46 -19.15
C SER A 419 3.49 3.28 -20.34
N ARG A 420 3.04 4.52 -20.10
CA ARG A 420 2.55 5.43 -21.14
C ARG A 420 3.64 5.88 -22.10
N LEU A 421 4.86 6.09 -21.60
CA LEU A 421 6.00 6.45 -22.43
C LEU A 421 6.30 5.31 -23.42
N TRP A 422 6.41 4.08 -22.92
CA TRP A 422 6.72 2.92 -23.75
C TRP A 422 5.60 2.59 -24.74
N ALA A 423 4.35 2.76 -24.35
CA ALA A 423 3.21 2.64 -25.26
C ALA A 423 3.27 3.63 -26.43
N SER A 424 3.95 4.78 -26.27
CA SER A 424 4.14 5.78 -27.33
C SER A 424 5.24 5.42 -28.35
N VAL A 425 6.04 4.37 -28.10
CA VAL A 425 7.16 3.94 -28.96
C VAL A 425 7.09 2.44 -29.31
N PRO A 426 5.98 1.96 -29.91
CA PRO A 426 5.76 0.52 -30.14
C PRO A 426 6.80 -0.15 -31.03
N ASP A 427 7.40 0.57 -31.99
CA ASP A 427 8.43 0.02 -32.86
C ASP A 427 9.76 -0.23 -32.11
N LEU A 428 10.05 0.57 -31.09
CA LEU A 428 11.18 0.33 -30.20
C LEU A 428 10.97 -0.94 -29.37
N LEU A 429 9.75 -1.15 -28.84
CA LEU A 429 9.39 -2.38 -28.14
C LEU A 429 9.53 -3.62 -29.04
N LYS A 430 9.02 -3.55 -30.28
CA LYS A 430 9.18 -4.62 -31.28
C LYS A 430 10.64 -4.91 -31.60
N TRP A 431 11.47 -3.88 -31.67
CA TRP A 431 12.90 -4.04 -31.88
C TRP A 431 13.58 -4.72 -30.68
N MET A 432 13.23 -4.31 -29.46
CA MET A 432 13.76 -4.90 -28.21
C MET A 432 13.40 -6.39 -28.07
N LEU A 433 12.20 -6.80 -28.48
CA LEU A 433 11.77 -8.21 -28.49
C LEU A 433 12.63 -9.11 -29.40
N LYS A 434 13.26 -8.52 -30.43
CA LYS A 434 14.11 -9.23 -31.40
C LYS A 434 15.60 -9.27 -31.01
N GLN A 435 15.98 -8.63 -29.91
CA GLN A 435 17.38 -8.57 -29.42
C GLN A 435 17.64 -9.67 -28.40
#